data_AF-A0A1W9VYF3-F1
#
_entry.id   AF-A0A1W9VYF3-F1
#
_cell.length_a   1.000
_cell.length_b   1.000
_cell.length_c   1.000
_cell.angle_alpha   90.00
_cell.angle_beta   90.00
_cell.angle_gamma   90.00
#
_symmetry.space_group_name_H-M   'P 1'
#
loop_
_entity.id
_entity.type
_entity.pdbx_description
1 polymer ?
#
loop_
_entity_poly.entity_id
_entity_poly.type
_entity_poly.pdbx_seq_one_letter_code
_entity_poly.pdbx_strand_id
1 'polypeptide(L)'
;MQFNKILNLTDLPVDKDLEKKGVIELPQSEKIKILEMLKADKPVTPHETRERARIIALTASQFTASRVLVEGPKWIITDLITELQASGKTPIYGIRQGDGSMRILCAS
;
A
#
# COMPACT_ATOMS: atom_id res chain seq x y z
N MET A 1 22.50 -9.67 4.30
CA MET A 1 21.74 -9.56 3.03
C MET A 1 20.39 -8.93 3.36
N GLN A 2 20.20 -7.65 3.03
CA GLN A 2 18.92 -6.97 3.30
C GLN A 2 17.95 -7.41 2.21
N PHE A 3 16.99 -8.26 2.58
CA PHE A 3 15.92 -8.66 1.68
C PHE A 3 15.11 -7.40 1.33
N ASN A 4 15.04 -7.08 0.03
CA ASN A 4 14.18 -6.04 -0.53
C ASN A 4 12.70 -6.43 -0.34
N LYS A 5 12.22 -6.39 0.91
CA LYS A 5 10.83 -6.73 1.25
C LYS A 5 9.94 -5.55 0.88
N ILE A 6 8.88 -5.84 0.12
CA ILE A 6 7.87 -4.89 -0.32
C ILE A 6 6.58 -5.22 0.43
N LEU A 7 6.03 -4.31 1.22
CA LEU A 7 4.76 -4.54 1.91
C LEU A 7 3.59 -4.33 0.95
N ASN A 8 2.67 -5.30 0.85
CA ASN A 8 1.46 -5.14 0.06
C ASN A 8 0.37 -4.41 0.84
N LEU A 9 0.00 -3.19 0.42
CA LEU A 9 -1.15 -2.46 0.95
C LEU A 9 -2.40 -2.55 0.06
N THR A 10 -2.36 -3.38 -0.97
CA THR A 10 -3.46 -3.51 -1.95
C THR A 10 -4.51 -4.51 -1.49
N ASP A 11 -5.69 -4.46 -2.10
CA ASP A 11 -6.74 -5.46 -1.93
C ASP A 11 -6.41 -6.79 -2.62
N LEU A 12 -5.43 -6.80 -3.53
CA LEU A 12 -5.02 -8.01 -4.22
C LEU A 12 -4.21 -8.94 -3.31
N PRO A 13 -4.42 -10.27 -3.41
CA PRO A 13 -3.58 -11.24 -2.73
C PRO A 13 -2.17 -11.23 -3.33
N VAL A 14 -1.16 -11.48 -2.50
CA VAL A 14 0.19 -11.75 -2.98
C VAL A 14 0.22 -13.14 -3.64
N ASP A 15 0.44 -13.18 -4.96
CA ASP A 15 0.66 -14.42 -5.71
C ASP A 15 2.13 -14.86 -5.69
N LYS A 16 2.41 -16.06 -6.23
CA LYS A 16 3.77 -16.63 -6.28
C LYS A 16 4.79 -15.75 -7.00
N ASP A 17 4.37 -14.91 -7.96
CA ASP A 17 5.28 -14.05 -8.71
C ASP A 17 5.59 -12.75 -7.96
N LEU A 18 4.63 -12.25 -7.18
CA LEU A 18 4.85 -11.16 -6.22
C LEU A 18 5.73 -11.62 -5.04
N GLU A 19 5.52 -12.82 -4.51
CA GLU A 19 6.39 -13.40 -3.48
C GLU A 19 7.85 -13.48 -3.94
N LYS A 20 8.10 -13.95 -5.18
CA LYS A 20 9.44 -13.98 -5.78
C LYS A 20 10.08 -12.60 -5.91
N LYS A 21 9.27 -11.54 -6.04
CA LYS A 21 9.73 -10.14 -6.07
C LYS A 21 9.97 -9.57 -4.67
N GLY A 22 9.79 -10.37 -3.62
CA GLY A 22 9.95 -9.96 -2.24
C GLY A 22 8.72 -9.25 -1.67
N VAL A 23 7.57 -9.35 -2.33
CA VAL A 23 6.32 -8.81 -1.78
C VAL A 23 5.87 -9.69 -0.62
N ILE A 24 5.57 -9.05 0.50
CA ILE A 24 5.03 -9.69 1.70
C ILE A 24 3.63 -9.14 1.96
N GLU A 25 2.74 -10.03 2.36
CA GLU A 25 1.38 -9.68 2.73
C GLU A 25 1.36 -9.09 4.16
N LEU A 26 0.46 -8.14 4.39
CA LEU A 26 0.10 -7.72 5.73
C LEU A 26 -0.56 -8.86 6.52
N PRO A 27 -0.43 -8.89 7.86
CA PRO A 27 -1.31 -9.68 8.69
C PRO A 27 -2.78 -9.38 8.36
N GLN A 28 -3.61 -10.41 8.29
CA GLN A 28 -4.99 -10.29 7.83
C GLN A 28 -5.80 -9.23 8.60
N SER A 29 -5.58 -9.10 9.90
CA SER A 29 -6.22 -8.08 10.74
C SER A 29 -5.87 -6.65 10.33
N GLU A 30 -4.63 -6.38 9.96
CA GLU A 30 -4.18 -5.05 9.51
C GLU A 30 -4.62 -4.79 8.07
N LYS A 31 -4.58 -5.82 7.21
CA LYS A 31 -5.09 -5.73 5.84
C LYS A 31 -6.55 -5.30 5.83
N ILE A 32 -7.41 -5.92 6.64
CA ILE A 32 -8.84 -5.55 6.71
C ILE A 32 -9.02 -4.09 7.11
N LYS A 33 -8.33 -3.62 8.16
CA LYS A 33 -8.42 -2.22 8.62
C LYS A 33 -8.01 -1.22 7.53
N ILE A 34 -6.92 -1.49 6.82
CA ILE A 34 -6.43 -0.64 5.74
C ILE A 34 -7.45 -0.62 4.59
N LEU A 35 -7.97 -1.77 4.19
CA LEU A 35 -8.98 -1.85 3.14
C LEU A 35 -10.27 -1.12 3.51
N GLU A 36 -10.69 -1.15 4.78
CA GLU A 36 -11.81 -0.33 5.25
C GLU A 36 -11.52 1.17 5.19
N MET A 37 -10.30 1.60 5.54
CA MET A 37 -9.89 3.00 5.42
C MET A 37 -9.80 3.48 3.96
N LEU A 38 -9.53 2.57 3.02
CA LEU A 38 -9.52 2.85 1.57
C LEU A 38 -10.94 2.87 0.96
N LYS A 39 -11.96 2.37 1.67
CA LYS A 39 -13.36 2.50 1.26
C LYS A 39 -13.93 3.86 1.65
N ALA A 40 -14.72 4.42 0.75
CA ALA A 40 -15.44 5.67 0.98
C ALA A 40 -16.88 5.54 0.47
N ASP A 41 -17.82 5.27 1.39
CA ASP A 41 -19.26 5.18 1.08
C ASP A 41 -19.89 6.58 0.92
N LYS A 42 -19.18 7.62 1.34
CA LYS A 42 -19.57 9.03 1.29
C LYS A 42 -18.36 9.88 0.86
N PRO A 43 -18.59 11.10 0.35
CA PRO A 43 -17.52 12.05 0.09
C PRO A 43 -16.67 12.26 1.36
N VAL A 44 -15.36 12.08 1.22
CA VAL A 44 -14.38 12.24 2.30
C VAL A 44 -13.84 13.66 2.27
N THR A 45 -13.74 14.29 3.44
CA THR A 45 -13.17 15.63 3.56
C THR A 45 -11.64 15.59 3.43
N PRO A 46 -10.98 16.69 3.01
CA PRO A 46 -9.52 16.74 2.93
C PRO A 46 -8.80 16.49 4.26
N HIS A 47 -9.46 16.73 5.40
CA HIS A 47 -8.93 16.38 6.71
C HIS A 47 -8.97 14.87 6.94
N GLU A 48 -10.11 14.23 6.68
CA GLU A 48 -10.25 12.77 6.82
C GLU A 48 -9.34 12.00 5.86
N THR A 49 -9.15 12.50 4.63
CA THR A 49 -8.21 11.90 3.68
C THR A 49 -6.80 11.85 4.25
N ARG A 50 -6.31 12.98 4.80
CA ARG A 50 -4.98 13.07 5.40
C ARG A 50 -4.84 12.18 6.63
N GLU A 51 -5.83 12.18 7.51
CA GLU A 51 -5.81 11.32 8.71
C GLU A 51 -5.80 9.83 8.33
N ARG A 52 -6.62 9.41 7.35
CA ARG A 52 -6.60 8.02 6.85
C ARG A 52 -5.26 7.65 6.24
N ALA A 53 -4.70 8.51 5.38
CA ALA A 53 -3.39 8.32 4.77
C ALA A 53 -2.30 8.15 5.84
N ARG A 54 -2.31 9.01 6.85
CA ARG A 54 -1.37 8.97 7.98
C ARG A 54 -1.48 7.68 8.78
N ILE A 55 -2.69 7.24 9.12
CA ILE A 55 -2.90 5.98 9.85
C ILE A 55 -2.37 4.80 9.03
N ILE A 56 -2.69 4.73 7.74
CA ILE A 56 -2.20 3.66 6.84
C ILE A 56 -0.66 3.66 6.80
N ALA A 57 -0.03 4.83 6.67
CA ALA A 57 1.43 4.95 6.65
C ALA A 57 2.06 4.56 8.00
N LEU A 58 1.46 4.96 9.12
CA LEU A 58 1.89 4.54 10.45
C LEU A 58 1.80 3.03 10.64
N THR A 59 0.70 2.39 10.22
CA THR A 59 0.58 0.94 10.24
C THR A 59 1.68 0.29 9.40
N ALA A 60 1.92 0.76 8.17
CA ALA A 60 3.00 0.27 7.32
C ALA A 60 4.40 0.45 7.94
N SER A 61 4.60 1.51 8.74
CA SER A 61 5.86 1.81 9.42
C SER A 61 6.27 0.77 10.47
N GLN A 62 5.30 0.06 11.05
CA GLN A 62 5.54 -0.99 12.04
C GLN A 62 6.18 -2.25 11.43
N PHE A 63 6.16 -2.37 10.10
CA PHE A 63 6.74 -3.51 9.38
C PHE A 63 8.14 -3.20 8.86
N THR A 64 8.97 -4.24 8.77
CA THR A 64 10.40 -4.14 8.37
C THR A 64 10.61 -3.82 6.88
N ALA A 65 9.57 -3.88 6.06
CA ALA A 65 9.65 -3.56 4.63
C ALA A 65 9.94 -2.07 4.41
N SER A 66 11.01 -1.75 3.67
CA SER A 66 11.34 -0.36 3.30
C SER A 66 10.53 0.14 2.11
N ARG A 67 10.01 -0.79 1.30
CA ARG A 67 9.20 -0.51 0.12
C ARG A 67 7.77 -0.91 0.38
N VAL A 68 6.82 -0.19 -0.21
CA VAL A 68 5.39 -0.39 0.02
C VAL A 68 4.67 -0.36 -1.31
N LEU A 69 4.06 -1.48 -1.69
CA LEU A 69 3.22 -1.58 -2.87
C LEU A 69 1.87 -0.95 -2.56
N VAL A 70 1.54 0.11 -3.31
CA VAL A 70 0.30 0.87 -3.16
C VAL A 70 -0.55 0.77 -4.42
N GLU A 71 -1.85 0.59 -4.19
CA GLU A 71 -2.94 0.73 -5.14
C GLU A 71 -4.10 1.30 -4.33
N GLY A 72 -4.84 2.24 -4.91
CA GLY A 72 -5.98 2.80 -4.22
C GLY A 72 -6.67 3.90 -5.01
N PRO A 73 -7.80 4.40 -4.48
CA PRO A 73 -8.54 5.48 -5.13
C PRO A 73 -7.72 6.75 -5.30
N LYS A 74 -7.95 7.48 -6.40
CA LYS A 74 -7.27 8.76 -6.69
C LYS A 74 -7.43 9.80 -5.58
N TRP A 75 -8.49 9.72 -4.78
CA TRP A 75 -8.78 10.69 -3.73
C TRP A 75 -7.84 10.61 -2.52
N ILE A 76 -7.21 9.45 -2.26
CA ILE A 76 -6.27 9.28 -1.12
C ILE A 76 -4.83 9.09 -1.55
N ILE A 77 -4.60 8.62 -2.79
CA ILE A 77 -3.28 8.12 -3.18
C ILE A 77 -2.16 9.16 -2.98
N THR A 78 -2.40 10.43 -3.28
CA THR A 78 -1.42 11.52 -3.13
C THR A 78 -1.03 11.76 -1.67
N ASP A 79 -2.01 11.85 -0.77
CA ASP A 79 -1.75 12.03 0.66
C ASP A 79 -1.06 10.77 1.22
N LEU A 80 -1.48 9.57 0.79
CA LEU A 80 -0.87 8.31 1.20
C LEU A 80 0.60 8.21 0.80
N ILE A 81 0.94 8.58 -0.45
CA ILE A 81 2.34 8.63 -0.91
C ILE A 81 3.17 9.57 -0.03
N THR A 82 2.62 10.75 0.26
CA THR A 82 3.30 11.78 1.05
C THR A 82 3.60 11.26 2.46
N GLU A 83 2.62 10.66 3.13
CA GLU A 83 2.77 10.11 4.48
C GLU A 83 3.69 8.88 4.51
N LEU A 84 3.66 8.02 3.49
CA LEU A 84 4.59 6.91 3.36
C LEU A 84 6.04 7.39 3.20
N GLN A 85 6.27 8.40 2.35
CA GLN A 85 7.60 8.99 2.20
C GLN A 85 8.08 9.69 3.47
N ALA A 86 7.19 10.41 4.17
CA ALA A 86 7.49 11.05 5.45
C ALA A 86 7.83 10.03 6.55
N SER A 87 7.27 8.82 6.50
CA SER A 87 7.61 7.71 7.40
C SER A 87 8.83 6.89 6.94
N GLY A 88 9.56 7.35 5.91
CA GLY A 88 10.77 6.70 5.42
C GLY A 88 10.50 5.46 4.56
N LYS A 89 9.27 5.27 4.08
CA LYS A 89 8.91 4.19 3.15
C LYS A 89 9.01 4.67 1.71
N THR A 90 9.42 3.78 0.83
CA THR A 90 9.41 4.00 -0.63
C THR A 90 8.13 3.41 -1.23
N PRO A 91 7.15 4.23 -1.63
CA PRO A 91 5.96 3.73 -2.32
C PRO A 91 6.33 3.22 -3.72
N ILE A 92 5.72 2.11 -4.11
CA ILE A 92 5.84 1.48 -5.43
C ILE A 92 4.44 1.23 -5.95
N TYR A 93 4.21 1.49 -7.23
CA TYR A 93 2.88 1.35 -7.81
C TYR A 93 2.69 -0.04 -8.41
N GLY A 94 1.53 -0.62 -8.13
CA GLY A 94 1.00 -1.77 -8.85
C GLY A 94 0.06 -1.32 -9.96
N ILE A 95 0.13 -1.97 -11.12
CA ILE A 95 -0.91 -1.92 -12.14
C ILE A 95 -1.65 -3.25 -12.12
N ARG A 96 -2.97 -3.20 -11.95
CA ARG A 96 -3.85 -4.34 -12.17
C ARG A 96 -3.94 -4.64 -13.66
N GLN A 97 -3.63 -5.88 -14.02
CA GLN A 97 -3.78 -6.38 -15.38
C GLN A 97 -5.21 -6.90 -15.60
N GLY A 98 -5.62 -6.99 -16.87
CA GLY A 98 -6.97 -7.46 -17.23
C GLY A 98 -7.26 -8.92 -16.85
N ASP A 99 -6.22 -9.70 -16.56
CA ASP A 99 -6.31 -11.08 -16.06
C ASP A 99 -6.44 -11.17 -14.53
N GLY A 100 -6.50 -10.02 -13.83
CA GLY A 100 -6.57 -9.94 -12.37
C GLY A 100 -5.23 -10.02 -11.65
N SER A 101 -4.10 -10.18 -12.37
CA SER A 101 -2.76 -10.15 -11.78
C SER A 101 -2.26 -8.72 -11.55
N MET A 102 -1.26 -8.56 -10.67
CA MET A 102 -0.62 -7.26 -10.44
C MET A 102 0.80 -7.21 -11.01
N ARG A 103 1.08 -6.13 -11.74
CA ARG A 103 2.44 -5.81 -12.20
C ARG A 103 2.99 -4.63 -11.43
N ILE A 104 4.12 -4.85 -10.76
CA ILE A 104 4.88 -3.79 -10.09
C ILE A 104 5.57 -2.92 -11.16
N LEU A 105 5.29 -1.63 -11.15
CA LEU A 105 6.10 -0.62 -11.84
C LEU A 105 7.17 -0.14 -10.87
N CYS A 106 8.38 -0.67 -10.99
CA CYS A 106 9.51 -0.10 -10.28
C CYS A 106 9.87 1.25 -10.93
N ALA A 107 9.68 2.36 -10.20
CA ALA A 107 10.45 3.57 -10.48
C ALA A 107 11.91 3.24 -10.18
N SER A 108 12.76 3.40 -11.19
CA SER A 108 14.19 3.10 -11.14
C SER A 108 14.92 4.05 -10.19
#